data_AF-D7GJ58-F1
#
_entry.id   AF-D7GJ58-F1
#
_cell.length_a   1.000
_cell.length_b   1.000
_cell.length_c   1.000
_cell.angle_alpha   90.00
_cell.angle_beta   90.00
_cell.angle_gamma   90.00
#
_symmetry.space_group_name_H-M   'P 1'
#
loop_
_entity.id
_entity.type
_entity.pdbx_description
1 polymer ?
#
loop_
_entity_poly.entity_id
_entity_poly.type
_entity_poly.pdbx_seq_one_letter_code
_entity_poly.pdbx_strand_id
1 'polypeptide(L)'
;MSQLPIGSRPPRDPQRPVADAQRDDLTQRLNTAYERGDLSLEDYQGLLAQLFEAHTTGDLVPVVQALPAQYRVPSAPQGAEVDTNLAPGEVNQSRKRADLSLPMAKVGIGIAAVLAIIVVAIVIGVAL
;
A
#
# COMPACT_ATOMS: atom_id res chain seq x y z
N MET A 1 41.76 -18.71 -11.74
CA MET A 1 40.40 -19.25 -11.50
C MET A 1 39.53 -18.11 -10.99
N SER A 2 38.83 -17.41 -11.89
CA SER A 2 37.96 -16.29 -11.53
C SER A 2 36.59 -16.83 -11.12
N GLN A 3 36.41 -17.09 -9.83
CA GLN A 3 35.09 -17.37 -9.28
C GLN A 3 34.34 -16.05 -9.15
N LEU A 4 33.31 -15.84 -9.97
CA LEU A 4 32.39 -14.72 -9.81
C LEU A 4 31.72 -14.85 -8.42
N PRO A 5 31.69 -13.79 -7.60
CA PRO A 5 30.95 -13.80 -6.34
C PRO A 5 29.48 -14.14 -6.62
N ILE A 6 28.97 -15.17 -5.95
CA ILE A 6 27.53 -15.49 -5.93
C ILE A 6 26.78 -14.19 -5.61
N GLY A 7 25.81 -13.81 -6.44
CA GLY A 7 25.05 -12.56 -6.37
C GLY A 7 24.20 -12.44 -5.10
N SER A 8 24.86 -12.32 -3.95
CA SER A 8 24.26 -12.04 -2.65
C SER A 8 23.64 -10.66 -2.72
N ARG A 9 22.31 -10.60 -2.90
CA ARG A 9 21.56 -9.36 -2.71
C ARG A 9 21.96 -8.79 -1.35
N PRO A 10 22.42 -7.53 -1.26
CA PRO A 10 22.80 -6.96 0.02
C PRO A 10 21.60 -7.05 0.99
N PRO A 11 21.83 -7.38 2.27
CA PRO A 11 20.79 -7.40 3.29
C PRO A 11 20.02 -6.08 3.25
N ARG A 12 18.68 -6.14 3.34
CA ARG A 12 17.89 -4.92 3.51
C ARG A 12 18.22 -4.34 4.87
N ASP A 13 18.60 -3.07 4.91
CA ASP A 13 18.88 -2.34 6.14
C ASP A 13 17.56 -2.04 6.89
N PRO A 14 17.33 -2.63 8.08
CA PRO A 14 16.12 -2.39 8.85
C PRO A 14 16.04 -0.97 9.42
N GLN A 15 17.17 -0.30 9.62
CA GLN A 15 17.24 1.09 10.13
C GLN A 15 16.96 2.13 9.04
N ARG A 16 16.79 1.69 7.79
CA ARG A 16 16.44 2.59 6.69
C ARG A 16 15.11 3.29 6.99
N PRO A 17 15.04 4.62 6.85
CA PRO A 17 13.78 5.36 6.96
C PRO A 17 12.71 4.78 6.03
N VAL A 18 11.47 4.73 6.51
CA VAL A 18 10.35 4.29 5.66
C VAL A 18 10.18 5.25 4.49
N ALA A 19 10.11 4.72 3.27
CA ALA A 19 9.80 5.52 2.09
C ALA A 19 8.29 5.75 1.97
N ASP A 20 7.87 6.92 1.48
CA ASP A 20 6.46 7.25 1.28
C ASP A 20 5.73 6.21 0.43
N ALA A 21 6.36 5.73 -0.65
CA ALA A 21 5.79 4.70 -1.51
C ALA A 21 5.50 3.37 -0.77
N GLN A 22 6.26 3.05 0.28
CA GLN A 22 5.98 1.86 1.11
C GLN A 22 4.80 2.10 2.05
N ARG A 23 4.66 3.32 2.58
CA ARG A 23 3.49 3.71 3.39
C ARG A 23 2.23 3.64 2.53
N ASP A 24 2.26 4.26 1.36
CA ASP A 24 1.13 4.32 0.43
C ASP A 24 0.64 2.92 0.03
N ASP A 25 1.57 2.02 -0.32
CA ASP A 25 1.25 0.64 -0.71
C ASP A 25 0.68 -0.16 0.46
N LEU A 26 1.21 -0.02 1.68
CA LEU A 26 0.63 -0.66 2.86
C LEU A 26 -0.75 -0.09 3.23
N THR A 27 -0.93 1.23 3.12
CA THR A 27 -2.24 1.88 3.30
C THR A 27 -3.25 1.33 2.30
N GLN A 28 -2.89 1.22 1.01
CA GLN A 28 -3.78 0.67 -0.01
C GLN A 28 -4.20 -0.76 0.30
N ARG A 29 -3.28 -1.58 0.80
CA ARG A 29 -3.58 -2.97 1.17
C ARG A 29 -4.46 -3.07 2.41
N LEU A 30 -4.22 -2.24 3.42
CA LEU A 30 -5.10 -2.14 4.60
C LEU A 30 -6.52 -1.72 4.19
N ASN A 31 -6.64 -0.72 3.33
CA ASN A 31 -7.93 -0.27 2.80
C ASN A 31 -8.64 -1.40 2.05
N THR A 32 -7.91 -2.10 1.16
CA THR A 32 -8.48 -3.20 0.39
C THR A 32 -8.96 -4.35 1.29
N ALA A 33 -8.17 -4.71 2.31
CA ALA A 33 -8.54 -5.76 3.25
C ALA A 33 -9.81 -5.39 4.05
N TYR A 34 -9.89 -4.14 4.50
CA TYR A 34 -11.07 -3.63 5.20
C TYR A 34 -12.31 -3.57 4.31
N GLU A 35 -12.18 -3.01 3.09
CA GLU A 35 -13.27 -2.91 2.12
C GLU A 35 -13.85 -4.27 1.71
N ARG A 36 -13.02 -5.31 1.71
CA ARG A 36 -13.44 -6.69 1.42
C ARG A 36 -14.00 -7.43 2.64
N GLY A 37 -13.96 -6.82 3.82
CA GLY A 37 -14.40 -7.44 5.07
C GLY A 37 -13.43 -8.49 5.64
N ASP A 38 -12.20 -8.54 5.12
CA ASP A 38 -11.15 -9.45 5.60
C ASP A 38 -10.45 -8.92 6.86
N LEU A 39 -10.74 -7.67 7.25
CA LEU A 39 -10.18 -6.99 8.41
C LEU A 39 -11.28 -6.28 9.19
N SER A 40 -11.29 -6.42 10.51
CA SER A 40 -12.24 -5.69 11.36
C SER A 40 -11.92 -4.19 11.39
N LEU A 41 -12.91 -3.37 11.76
CA LEU A 41 -12.70 -1.92 11.89
C LEU A 41 -11.64 -1.58 12.96
N GLU A 42 -11.62 -2.31 14.06
CA GLU A 42 -10.71 -2.08 15.19
C GLU A 42 -9.28 -2.47 14.81
N ASP A 43 -9.10 -3.62 14.15
CA ASP A 43 -7.80 -4.04 13.63
C ASP A 43 -7.29 -3.09 12.55
N TYR A 44 -8.16 -2.64 11.65
CA TYR A 44 -7.80 -1.67 10.61
C TYR A 44 -7.27 -0.37 11.21
N GLN A 45 -7.98 0.22 12.19
CA GLN A 45 -7.54 1.46 12.83
C GLN A 45 -6.23 1.28 13.60
N GLY A 46 -6.08 0.18 14.34
CA GLY A 46 -4.86 -0.12 15.09
C GLY A 46 -3.65 -0.29 14.17
N LEU A 47 -3.80 -1.04 13.07
CA LEU A 47 -2.73 -1.25 12.10
C LEU A 47 -2.39 0.03 11.34
N LEU A 48 -3.38 0.87 11.03
CA LEU A 48 -3.15 2.16 10.37
C LEU A 48 -2.38 3.11 11.29
N ALA A 49 -2.72 3.19 12.58
CA ALA A 49 -1.98 3.99 13.56
C ALA A 49 -0.52 3.51 13.65
N GLN A 50 -0.30 2.21 13.79
CA GLN A 50 1.04 1.62 13.87
C GLN A 50 1.87 1.87 12.60
N LEU A 51 1.24 1.80 11.41
CA LEU A 51 1.89 2.12 10.13
C LEU A 51 2.39 3.57 10.11
N PHE A 52 1.63 4.52 10.62
CA PHE A 52 2.01 5.93 10.60
C PHE A 52 3.04 6.31 11.66
N GLU A 53 3.06 5.60 12.79
CA GLU A 53 4.09 5.71 13.85
C GLU A 53 5.45 5.11 13.44
N ALA A 54 5.47 4.13 12.53
CA ALA A 54 6.70 3.45 12.12
C ALA A 54 7.70 4.38 11.39
N HIS A 55 8.89 4.58 11.96
CA HIS A 55 9.91 5.46 11.38
C HIS A 55 10.89 4.73 10.47
N THR A 56 11.15 3.45 10.74
CA THR A 56 12.10 2.62 10.00
C THR A 56 11.42 1.45 9.29
N THR A 57 12.10 0.91 8.27
CA THR A 57 11.59 -0.25 7.51
C THR A 57 11.41 -1.48 8.41
N GLY A 58 12.20 -1.61 9.47
CA GLY A 58 12.04 -2.66 10.49
C GLY A 58 10.75 -2.52 11.31
N ASP A 59 10.32 -1.29 11.58
CA ASP A 59 9.09 -1.02 12.36
C ASP A 59 7.82 -1.43 11.62
N LEU A 60 7.88 -1.59 10.29
CA LEU A 60 6.76 -2.06 9.46
C LEU A 60 6.55 -3.57 9.51
N VAL A 61 7.53 -4.35 9.97
CA VAL A 61 7.44 -5.82 10.06
C VAL A 61 6.21 -6.29 10.84
N PRO A 62 5.91 -5.80 12.06
CA PRO A 62 4.72 -6.22 12.79
C PRO A 62 3.42 -5.91 12.04
N VAL A 63 3.33 -4.74 11.39
CA VAL A 63 2.15 -4.36 10.58
C VAL A 63 1.93 -5.38 9.46
N VAL A 64 2.98 -5.68 8.69
CA VAL A 64 2.91 -6.65 7.58
C VAL A 64 2.56 -8.06 8.06
N GLN A 65 3.04 -8.48 9.23
CA GLN A 65 2.72 -9.81 9.76
C GLN A 65 1.28 -9.92 10.25
N ALA A 66 0.72 -8.83 10.80
CA ALA A 66 -0.66 -8.77 11.25
C ALA A 66 -1.67 -8.69 10.10
N LEU A 67 -1.26 -8.25 8.90
CA LEU A 67 -2.13 -8.31 7.71
C LEU A 67 -2.58 -9.76 7.42
N PRO A 68 -3.81 -9.96 6.89
CA PRO A 68 -4.22 -11.26 6.35
C PRO A 68 -3.25 -11.73 5.26
N ALA A 69 -3.04 -13.04 5.18
CA ALA A 69 -1.96 -13.66 4.40
C ALA A 69 -1.93 -13.22 2.93
N GLN A 70 -3.11 -13.05 2.32
CA GLN A 70 -3.29 -12.61 0.94
C GLN A 70 -2.82 -11.17 0.65
N TYR A 71 -2.64 -10.33 1.69
CA TYR A 71 -2.21 -8.94 1.55
C TYR A 71 -0.77 -8.68 2.01
N ARG A 72 -0.07 -9.68 2.57
CA ARG A 72 1.30 -9.51 3.08
C ARG A 72 2.32 -9.27 1.98
N VAL A 73 2.09 -9.88 0.82
CA VAL A 73 2.95 -9.73 -0.36
C VAL A 73 2.67 -8.38 -1.00
N PRO A 74 3.71 -7.62 -1.41
CA PRO A 74 3.53 -6.45 -2.23
C PRO A 74 2.62 -6.69 -3.41
N SER A 75 1.59 -5.85 -3.53
CA SER A 75 0.96 -5.55 -4.81
C SER A 75 2.10 -5.39 -5.79
N ALA A 76 2.14 -6.24 -6.82
CA ALA A 76 3.31 -6.38 -7.70
C ALA A 76 3.90 -5.01 -8.00
N PRO A 77 5.23 -4.81 -7.92
CA PRO A 77 5.84 -3.53 -8.22
C PRO A 77 5.23 -3.00 -9.52
N GLN A 78 4.77 -1.75 -9.55
CA GLN A 78 4.21 -1.18 -10.77
C GLN A 78 5.25 -1.33 -11.89
N GLY A 79 5.04 -2.29 -12.82
CA GLY A 79 6.00 -2.69 -13.87
C GLY A 79 6.63 -4.09 -13.74
N ALA A 80 6.28 -4.89 -12.73
CA ALA A 80 6.73 -6.28 -12.57
C ALA A 80 5.76 -7.31 -13.19
N GLU A 81 4.79 -6.85 -13.99
CA GLU A 81 4.01 -7.73 -14.86
C GLU A 81 5.00 -8.37 -15.86
N VAL A 82 5.28 -9.65 -15.65
CA VAL A 82 5.98 -10.46 -16.64
C VAL A 82 4.93 -10.85 -17.65
N ASP A 83 5.01 -10.29 -18.86
CA ASP A 83 4.19 -10.78 -19.97
C ASP A 83 4.56 -12.25 -20.20
N THR A 84 3.70 -13.16 -19.76
CA THR A 84 3.95 -14.62 -19.86
C THR A 84 3.73 -15.15 -21.28
N ASN A 85 3.37 -14.29 -22.23
CA ASN A 85 3.09 -14.59 -23.63
C ASN A 85 4.12 -13.90 -24.56
N LEU A 86 5.40 -14.01 -24.22
CA LEU A 86 6.51 -13.60 -25.08
C LEU A 86 6.94 -14.77 -25.95
N ALA A 87 7.13 -14.55 -27.25
CA ALA A 87 7.72 -15.56 -28.12
C ALA A 87 9.21 -15.79 -27.76
N PRO A 88 9.77 -16.98 -28.02
CA PRO A 88 11.20 -17.23 -27.81
C PRO A 88 12.06 -16.17 -28.54
N GLY A 89 12.86 -15.42 -27.79
CA GLY A 89 13.69 -14.33 -28.31
C GLY A 89 13.14 -12.92 -28.05
N GLU A 90 11.91 -12.79 -27.56
CA GLU A 90 11.36 -11.51 -27.11
C GLU A 90 11.71 -11.24 -25.65
N VAL A 91 12.02 -9.98 -25.34
CA VAL A 91 12.32 -9.52 -23.99
C VAL A 91 11.17 -8.67 -23.46
N ASN A 92 10.91 -8.77 -22.16
CA ASN A 92 9.88 -7.95 -21.52
C ASN A 92 10.21 -6.45 -21.69
N GLN A 93 9.30 -5.69 -22.28
CA GLN A 93 9.51 -4.27 -22.48
C GLN A 93 9.13 -3.51 -21.21
N SER A 94 10.04 -2.66 -20.71
CA SER A 94 9.68 -1.73 -19.63
C SER A 94 8.64 -0.74 -20.15
N ARG A 95 7.37 -0.95 -19.77
CA ARG A 95 6.28 -0.06 -20.17
C ARG A 95 6.62 1.36 -19.68
N LYS A 96 6.79 2.31 -20.60
CA LYS A 96 6.81 3.74 -20.23
C LYS A 96 5.46 4.03 -19.58
N ARG A 97 5.46 4.67 -18.40
CA ARG A 97 4.24 5.10 -17.71
C ARG A 97 3.35 5.76 -18.76
N ALA A 98 2.18 5.18 -19.02
CA ALA A 98 1.18 5.84 -19.83
C ALA A 98 0.91 7.18 -19.15
N ASP A 99 1.06 8.27 -19.89
CA ASP A 99 0.66 9.60 -19.42
C ASP A 99 -0.86 9.55 -19.24
N LEU A 100 -1.26 9.17 -18.03
CA LEU A 100 -2.62 8.80 -17.69
C LEU A 100 -3.38 10.10 -17.42
N SER A 101 -3.68 10.83 -18.48
CA SER A 101 -4.75 11.83 -18.48
C SER A 101 -6.09 11.10 -18.43
N LEU A 102 -6.37 10.38 -17.34
CA LEU A 102 -7.71 9.89 -17.02
C LEU A 102 -8.44 11.01 -16.26
N PRO A 103 -9.67 11.38 -16.67
CA PRO A 103 -10.47 12.29 -15.88
C PRO A 103 -10.72 11.64 -14.52
N MET A 104 -10.31 12.35 -13.47
CA MET A 104 -10.44 12.02 -12.05
C MET A 104 -11.81 11.40 -11.74
N ALA A 105 -11.90 10.08 -11.81
CA ALA A 105 -13.09 9.35 -11.42
C ALA A 105 -13.20 9.47 -9.90
N LYS A 106 -14.29 10.12 -9.47
CA LYS A 106 -14.65 10.41 -8.09
C LYS A 106 -14.59 9.16 -7.20
N VAL A 107 -13.44 8.89 -6.60
CA VAL A 107 -13.29 8.01 -5.43
C VAL A 107 -12.59 8.85 -4.37
N GLY A 108 -13.39 9.61 -3.65
CA GLY A 108 -12.88 10.59 -2.67
C GLY A 108 -13.94 11.52 -2.08
N ILE A 109 -15.22 11.26 -2.33
CA ILE A 109 -16.32 12.06 -1.75
C ILE A 109 -16.86 11.43 -0.46
N GLY A 110 -16.60 10.13 -0.22
CA GLY A 110 -17.15 9.43 0.95
C GLY A 110 -16.73 10.05 2.28
N ILE A 111 -15.43 10.22 2.49
CA ILE A 111 -14.91 10.66 3.80
C ILE A 111 -15.26 12.13 4.08
N ALA A 112 -15.12 13.02 3.10
CA ALA A 112 -15.44 14.44 3.28
C ALA A 112 -16.94 14.67 3.49
N ALA A 113 -17.81 13.94 2.77
CA ALA A 113 -19.26 14.04 2.95
C ALA A 113 -19.70 13.48 4.32
N VAL A 114 -19.13 12.35 4.76
CA VAL A 114 -19.42 11.77 6.08
C VAL A 114 -18.96 12.69 7.20
N LEU A 115 -17.76 13.26 7.12
CA LEU A 115 -17.27 14.25 8.08
C LEU A 115 -18.16 15.49 8.13
N ALA A 116 -18.58 16.01 6.97
CA ALA A 116 -19.49 17.16 6.91
C ALA A 116 -20.84 16.85 7.58
N ILE A 117 -21.40 15.66 7.37
CA ILE A 117 -22.66 15.24 8.00
C ILE A 117 -22.51 15.14 9.53
N ILE A 118 -21.42 14.57 10.02
CA ILE A 118 -21.14 14.45 11.47
C ILE A 118 -21.03 15.83 12.11
N VAL A 119 -20.29 16.75 11.50
CA VAL A 119 -20.13 18.13 12.02
C VAL A 119 -21.49 18.83 12.10
N VAL A 120 -22.32 18.72 11.07
CA VAL A 120 -23.67 19.33 11.06
C VAL A 120 -24.55 18.75 12.17
N ALA A 121 -24.52 17.43 12.38
CA ALA A 121 -25.31 16.79 13.44
C ALA A 121 -24.90 17.28 14.85
N ILE A 122 -23.60 17.46 15.10
CA ILE A 122 -23.10 17.96 16.39
C ILE A 122 -23.55 19.41 16.62
N VAL A 123 -23.43 20.28 15.61
CA VAL A 123 -23.82 21.69 15.74
C VAL A 123 -25.32 21.83 16.04
N ILE A 124 -26.17 21.05 15.36
CA ILE A 124 -27.62 21.07 15.57
C ILE A 124 -27.95 20.50 16.96
N GLY A 125 -27.31 19.41 17.38
CA GLY A 125 -27.53 18.80 18.69
C GLY A 125 -27.08 19.66 19.87
N VAL A 126 -26.11 20.56 19.67
CA VAL A 126 -25.64 21.53 20.69
C VAL A 126 -26.51 22.80 20.72
N ALA A 127 -27.24 23.09 19.64
CA ALA A 127 -28.09 24.27 19.51
C ALA A 127 -29.56 24.06 19.94
N LEU A 128 -29.93 22.83 20.37
CA LEU A 128 -31.22 22.45 20.94
C LEU A 128 -31.12 22.31 22.47
#